data_AF-S8D8K8-F1
#
_entry.id   AF-S8D8K8-F1
#
_cell.length_a   1.000
_cell.length_b   1.000
_cell.length_c   1.000
_cell.angle_alpha   90.00
_cell.angle_beta   90.00
_cell.angle_gamma   90.00
#
_symmetry.space_group_name_H-M   'P 1'
#
loop_
_entity.id
_entity.type
_entity.pdbx_description
1 polymer ?
#
loop_
_entity_poly.entity_id
_entity_poly.type
_entity_poly.pdbx_seq_one_letter_code
_entity_poly.pdbx_strand_id
1 'polypeptide(L)'
;ASYSSQSSSESGSREILVQHLLIKEDDQKLLLELQKRASEGEDLGDLAVEYSICPSKDDGGMLGWVRTGQMVPEFEEAAFNAPLNKIVSCKTKFGWHLLQVLSERDQLLLKQIQPSELHERMQDPSFFNEAQLIDVREPDEVAKAALPGFKVLPLRQFAKWGPVISSEFDPEKDTYVLCHHGMRSLQVAQWLQTQGFKRVFNVSGGIHEYAVKVDESIPVY
;
A
#
# COMPACT_ATOMS: atom_id res chain seq x y z
N ALA A 1 5.20 5.77 37.09
CA ALA A 1 5.87 5.42 35.82
C ALA A 1 4.93 5.78 34.69
N SER A 2 5.23 6.85 33.97
CA SER A 2 4.37 7.38 32.91
C SER A 2 4.51 6.53 31.66
N TYR A 3 3.42 5.88 31.26
CA TYR A 3 3.34 5.19 29.98
C TYR A 3 3.15 6.24 28.89
N SER A 4 4.25 6.59 28.22
CA SER A 4 4.21 7.31 26.96
C SER A 4 3.66 6.35 25.92
N SER A 5 2.39 6.53 25.56
CA SER A 5 1.78 5.94 24.38
C SER A 5 2.59 6.41 23.16
N GLN A 6 3.43 5.53 22.65
CA GLN A 6 3.95 5.67 21.29
C GLN A 6 2.75 5.59 20.35
N SER A 7 2.29 6.74 19.91
CA SER A 7 1.54 6.88 18.68
C SER A 7 2.43 6.38 17.55
N SER A 8 2.35 5.08 17.26
CA SER A 8 2.77 4.53 15.98
C SER A 8 1.99 5.30 14.92
N SER A 9 2.67 6.26 14.30
CA SER A 9 2.16 7.00 13.14
C SER A 9 1.80 5.95 12.09
N GLU A 10 0.51 5.73 11.95
CA GLU A 10 -0.12 4.93 10.92
C GLU A 10 0.02 5.66 9.57
N SER A 11 1.26 5.99 9.20
CA SER A 11 1.57 6.50 7.87
C SER A 11 1.55 5.30 6.95
N GLY A 12 0.47 5.16 6.19
CA GLY A 12 0.49 4.32 4.99
C GLY A 12 1.79 4.58 4.22
N SER A 13 2.44 3.52 3.74
CA SER A 13 3.73 3.66 3.07
C SER A 13 3.51 4.31 1.70
N ARG A 14 3.40 5.64 1.68
CA ARG A 14 3.27 6.43 0.45
C ARG A 14 4.54 6.21 -0.37
N GLU A 15 4.35 5.74 -1.59
CA GLU A 15 5.40 5.56 -2.57
C GLU A 15 5.23 6.64 -3.65
N ILE A 16 6.34 7.25 -4.04
CA ILE A 16 6.37 8.22 -5.13
C ILE A 16 7.30 7.71 -6.23
N LEU A 17 6.86 7.87 -7.47
CA LEU A 17 7.68 7.62 -8.65
C LEU A 17 8.40 8.92 -8.99
N VAL A 18 9.72 8.91 -8.86
CA VAL A 18 10.55 10.12 -9.00
C VAL A 18 11.57 9.93 -10.11
N GLN A 19 11.70 10.95 -10.95
CA GLN A 19 12.84 11.13 -11.84
C GLN A 19 13.66 12.32 -11.36
N HIS A 20 14.98 12.23 -11.52
CA HIS A 20 15.88 13.29 -11.11
C HIS A 20 17.14 13.38 -11.96
N LEU A 21 17.75 14.55 -11.91
CA LEU A 21 19.03 14.87 -12.52
C LEU A 21 19.95 15.40 -11.41
N LEU A 22 21.20 14.95 -11.38
CA LEU A 22 22.20 15.37 -10.41
C LEU A 22 23.28 16.21 -11.11
N ILE A 23 23.58 17.38 -10.55
CA ILE A 23 24.58 18.33 -11.02
C ILE A 23 25.58 18.58 -9.90
N LYS A 24 26.85 18.82 -10.24
CA LYS A 24 27.87 19.21 -9.26
C LYS A 24 27.52 20.53 -8.57
N GLU A 25 28.01 20.70 -7.35
CA GLU A 25 27.72 21.90 -6.54
C GLU A 25 28.23 23.20 -7.20
N ASP A 26 29.36 23.14 -7.90
CA ASP A 26 30.03 24.29 -8.51
C ASP A 26 29.33 24.84 -9.77
N ASP A 27 28.45 24.05 -10.40
CA ASP A 27 27.83 24.35 -11.69
C ASP A 27 26.46 25.05 -11.56
N GLN A 28 26.41 26.14 -10.78
CA GLN A 28 25.18 26.89 -10.53
C GLN A 28 24.55 27.51 -11.80
N LYS A 29 25.36 27.81 -12.82
CA LYS A 29 24.86 28.30 -14.11
C LYS A 29 24.07 27.23 -14.86
N LEU A 30 24.58 26.00 -14.85
CA LEU A 30 23.94 24.86 -15.50
C LEU A 30 22.60 24.54 -14.81
N LEU A 31 22.53 24.67 -13.49
CA LEU A 31 21.30 24.54 -12.73
C LEU A 31 20.19 25.47 -13.24
N LEU A 32 20.50 26.77 -13.38
CA LEU A 32 19.56 27.79 -13.83
C LEU A 32 19.11 27.55 -15.27
N GLU A 33 20.03 27.11 -16.13
CA GLU A 33 19.73 26.77 -17.52
C GLU A 33 18.78 25.56 -17.62
N LEU A 34 19.07 24.49 -16.89
CA LEU A 34 18.25 23.28 -16.90
C LEU A 34 16.88 23.52 -16.26
N GLN A 35 16.79 24.31 -15.19
CA GLN A 35 15.50 24.73 -14.64
C GLN A 35 14.66 25.49 -15.67
N LYS A 36 15.30 26.40 -16.43
CA LYS A 36 14.61 27.17 -17.46
C LYS A 36 14.11 26.26 -18.58
N ARG A 37 14.98 25.42 -19.15
CA ARG A 37 14.65 24.43 -20.20
C ARG A 37 13.50 23.51 -19.78
N ALA A 38 13.58 22.98 -18.57
CA ALA A 38 12.55 22.08 -18.07
C ALA A 38 11.23 22.83 -17.75
N SER A 39 11.28 24.12 -17.40
CA SER A 39 10.08 24.97 -17.30
C SER A 39 9.46 25.34 -18.65
N GLU A 40 10.26 25.32 -19.72
CA GLU A 40 9.82 25.54 -21.11
C GLU A 40 9.17 24.27 -21.71
N GLY A 41 9.14 23.17 -20.97
CA GLY A 41 8.47 21.92 -21.34
C GLY A 41 9.39 20.84 -21.89
N GLU A 42 10.70 21.01 -21.77
CA GLU A 42 11.67 19.97 -22.12
C GLU A 42 11.64 18.81 -21.12
N ASP A 43 11.80 17.58 -21.62
CA ASP A 43 11.73 16.38 -20.79
C ASP A 43 12.96 16.28 -19.87
N LEU A 44 12.72 16.07 -18.56
CA LEU A 44 13.79 15.97 -17.57
C LEU A 44 14.65 14.73 -17.80
N GLY A 45 14.10 13.68 -18.42
CA GLY A 45 14.83 12.45 -18.73
C GLY A 45 15.90 12.67 -19.78
N ASP A 46 15.58 13.40 -20.85
CA ASP A 46 16.57 13.78 -21.87
C ASP A 46 17.70 14.63 -21.26
N LEU A 47 17.34 15.61 -20.43
CA LEU A 47 18.31 16.43 -19.69
C LEU A 47 19.15 15.60 -18.71
N ALA A 48 18.57 14.56 -18.10
CA ALA A 48 19.27 13.67 -17.20
C ALA A 48 20.29 12.80 -17.96
N VAL A 49 19.94 12.28 -19.14
CA VAL A 49 20.89 11.51 -19.99
C VAL A 49 22.10 12.37 -20.36
N GLU A 50 21.87 13.63 -20.74
CA GLU A 50 22.91 14.53 -21.22
C GLU A 50 23.81 15.10 -20.11
N TYR A 51 23.21 15.55 -19.00
CA TYR A 51 23.91 16.38 -18.00
C TYR A 51 24.04 15.73 -16.61
N SER A 52 23.30 14.66 -16.31
CA SER A 52 23.32 14.07 -14.96
C SER A 52 24.62 13.30 -14.69
N ILE A 53 25.16 13.49 -13.49
CA ILE A 53 26.28 12.67 -12.97
C ILE A 53 25.80 11.43 -12.20
N CYS A 54 24.49 11.26 -12.01
CA CYS A 54 23.92 10.12 -11.30
C CYS A 54 23.95 8.86 -12.19
N PRO A 55 24.20 7.65 -11.65
CA PRO A 55 24.11 6.41 -12.42
C PRO A 55 22.75 6.18 -13.10
N SER A 56 21.67 6.74 -12.54
CA SER A 56 20.33 6.69 -13.14
C SER A 56 20.20 7.43 -14.47
N LYS A 57 21.23 8.18 -14.92
CA LYS A 57 21.21 8.90 -16.20
C LYS A 57 20.88 8.00 -17.39
N ASP A 58 21.31 6.73 -17.36
CA ASP A 58 21.12 5.80 -18.48
C ASP A 58 19.63 5.40 -18.62
N ASP A 59 18.86 5.53 -17.54
CA ASP A 59 17.40 5.35 -17.48
C ASP A 59 16.65 6.69 -17.45
N GLY A 60 17.25 7.78 -17.97
CA GLY A 60 16.61 9.11 -17.95
C GLY A 60 16.43 9.68 -16.55
N GLY A 61 17.30 9.34 -15.60
CA GLY A 61 17.23 9.84 -14.24
C GLY A 61 16.15 9.18 -13.36
N MET A 62 15.51 8.12 -13.84
CA MET A 62 14.46 7.39 -13.13
C MET A 62 15.03 6.67 -11.90
N LEU A 63 14.48 6.99 -10.73
CA LEU A 63 14.81 6.30 -9.47
C LEU A 63 13.83 5.16 -9.16
N GLY A 64 12.72 5.08 -9.89
CA GLY A 64 11.63 4.16 -9.60
C GLY A 64 10.76 4.62 -8.43
N TRP A 65 10.03 3.66 -7.83
CA TRP A 65 9.17 3.90 -6.68
C TRP A 65 10.00 3.99 -5.41
N VAL A 66 10.00 5.16 -4.77
CA VAL A 66 10.75 5.43 -3.53
C VAL A 66 9.80 5.61 -2.36
N ARG A 67 10.23 5.12 -1.19
CA ARG A 67 9.54 5.25 0.11
C ARG A 67 10.28 6.23 1.01
N THR A 68 9.55 6.78 1.98
CA THR A 68 10.12 7.51 3.12
C THR A 68 11.18 6.65 3.81
N GLY A 69 12.35 7.22 4.08
CA GLY A 69 13.51 6.57 4.69
C GLY A 69 14.48 5.90 3.71
N GLN A 70 14.21 5.88 2.40
CA GLN A 70 15.12 5.31 1.40
C GLN A 70 16.14 6.32 0.85
N MET A 71 15.83 7.62 0.94
CA MET A 71 16.63 8.71 0.38
C MET A 71 17.23 9.62 1.46
N VAL A 72 18.13 10.51 1.06
CA VAL A 72 18.67 11.54 1.97
C VAL A 72 17.56 12.52 2.38
N PRO A 73 17.54 13.02 3.63
CA PRO A 73 16.43 13.82 4.16
C PRO A 73 16.06 15.02 3.29
N GLU A 74 17.06 15.73 2.74
CA GLU A 74 16.85 16.93 1.94
C GLU A 74 16.23 16.62 0.56
N PHE A 75 16.55 15.44 -0.01
CA PHE A 75 15.94 14.97 -1.24
C PHE A 75 14.51 14.49 -0.99
N GLU A 76 14.32 13.74 0.09
CA GLU A 76 13.03 13.23 0.49
C GLU A 76 12.03 14.36 0.77
N GLU A 77 12.41 15.36 1.56
CA GLU A 77 11.55 16.50 1.86
C GLU A 77 11.13 17.24 0.58
N ALA A 78 12.05 17.44 -0.36
CA ALA A 78 11.74 18.08 -1.63
C ALA A 78 10.81 17.21 -2.51
N ALA A 79 11.06 15.90 -2.59
CA ALA A 79 10.27 14.98 -3.40
C ALA A 79 8.86 14.78 -2.85
N PHE A 80 8.69 14.60 -1.54
CA PHE A 80 7.37 14.36 -0.93
C PHE A 80 6.50 15.62 -0.82
N ASN A 81 7.10 16.81 -0.79
CA ASN A 81 6.38 18.09 -0.80
C ASN A 81 6.14 18.65 -2.23
N ALA A 82 6.80 18.10 -3.25
CA ALA A 82 6.61 18.55 -4.62
C ALA A 82 5.22 18.17 -5.15
N PRO A 83 4.51 19.10 -5.82
CA PRO A 83 3.28 18.75 -6.51
C PRO A 83 3.58 17.90 -7.75
N LEU A 84 2.63 17.02 -8.09
CA LEU A 84 2.73 16.11 -9.24
C LEU A 84 3.08 16.86 -10.53
N ASN A 85 4.01 16.28 -11.28
CA ASN A 85 4.56 16.78 -12.53
C ASN A 85 5.25 18.14 -12.46
N LYS A 86 5.50 18.70 -11.27
CA LYS A 86 6.33 19.90 -11.13
C LYS A 86 7.77 19.55 -10.81
N ILE A 87 8.65 20.37 -11.36
CA ILE A 87 10.09 20.28 -11.16
C ILE A 87 10.45 21.13 -9.94
N VAL A 88 11.13 20.50 -8.99
CA VAL A 88 11.70 21.17 -7.82
C VAL A 88 13.19 20.89 -7.77
N SER A 89 13.93 21.80 -7.13
CA SER A 89 15.36 21.61 -6.91
C SER A 89 15.67 21.50 -5.43
N CYS A 90 16.60 20.63 -5.06
CA CYS A 90 17.16 20.56 -3.72
C CYS A 90 18.67 20.42 -3.77
N LYS A 91 19.31 20.78 -2.65
CA LYS A 91 20.75 20.64 -2.46
C LYS A 91 21.02 19.54 -1.46
N THR A 92 21.88 18.60 -1.81
CA THR A 92 22.35 17.54 -0.90
C THR A 92 23.88 17.56 -0.84
N LYS A 93 24.46 16.68 -0.03
CA LYS A 93 25.91 16.45 0.01
C LYS A 93 26.51 15.98 -1.33
N PHE A 94 25.71 15.55 -2.29
CA PHE A 94 26.15 15.08 -3.61
C PHE A 94 26.14 16.18 -4.67
N GLY A 95 25.51 17.33 -4.38
CA GLY A 95 25.35 18.44 -5.31
C GLY A 95 23.89 18.90 -5.42
N TRP A 96 23.54 19.45 -6.57
CA TRP A 96 22.19 19.92 -6.87
C TRP A 96 21.37 18.85 -7.56
N HIS A 97 20.17 18.61 -7.05
CA HIS A 97 19.21 17.71 -7.65
C HIS A 97 18.07 18.53 -8.24
N LEU A 98 17.75 18.32 -9.51
CA LEU A 98 16.43 18.65 -10.06
C LEU A 98 15.62 17.37 -10.06
N LEU A 99 14.44 17.39 -9.46
CA LEU A 99 13.58 16.22 -9.39
C LEU A 99 12.14 16.57 -9.79
N GLN A 100 11.45 15.58 -10.31
CA GLN A 100 10.05 15.65 -10.69
C GLN A 100 9.34 14.40 -10.22
N VAL A 101 8.21 14.60 -9.54
CA VAL A 101 7.34 13.50 -9.12
C VAL A 101 6.35 13.21 -10.23
N LEU A 102 6.43 12.02 -10.81
CA LEU A 102 5.58 11.60 -11.92
C LEU A 102 4.27 10.99 -11.44
N SER A 103 4.33 10.24 -10.34
CA SER A 103 3.17 9.57 -9.77
C SER A 103 3.35 9.40 -8.27
N GLU A 104 2.24 9.34 -7.56
CA GLU A 104 2.18 8.93 -6.16
C GLU A 104 1.20 7.77 -6.03
N ARG A 105 1.48 6.84 -5.12
CA ARG A 105 0.55 5.78 -4.74
C ARG A 105 0.68 5.49 -3.25
N ASP A 106 -0.44 5.22 -2.61
CA ASP A 106 -0.41 4.65 -1.27
C ASP A 106 -0.17 3.15 -1.40
N GLN A 107 0.92 2.67 -0.80
CA GLN A 107 1.04 1.24 -0.58
C GLN A 107 0.03 0.88 0.50
N LEU A 108 -1.07 0.26 0.07
CA LEU A 108 -2.05 -0.32 0.96
C LEU A 108 -1.36 -1.46 1.70
N LEU A 109 -0.87 -1.20 2.91
CA LEU A 109 -0.35 -2.25 3.76
C LEU A 109 -1.50 -3.18 4.08
N LEU A 110 -1.34 -4.45 3.72
CA LEU A 110 -2.31 -5.47 4.07
C LEU A 110 -2.40 -5.56 5.59
N LYS A 111 -3.58 -5.26 6.12
CA LYS A 111 -3.80 -5.27 7.56
C LYS A 111 -4.10 -6.69 8.02
N GLN A 112 -3.64 -7.01 9.22
CA GLN A 112 -3.98 -8.26 9.89
C GLN A 112 -4.84 -7.91 11.10
N ILE A 113 -5.95 -8.63 11.27
CA ILE A 113 -6.80 -8.51 12.46
C ILE A 113 -6.68 -9.79 13.29
N GLN A 114 -6.49 -9.63 14.60
CA GLN A 114 -6.49 -10.77 15.51
C GLN A 114 -7.93 -11.26 15.74
N PRO A 115 -8.15 -12.57 15.95
CA PRO A 115 -9.48 -13.10 16.20
C PRO A 115 -10.24 -12.43 17.35
N SER A 116 -9.55 -12.07 18.43
CA SER A 116 -10.16 -11.38 19.58
C SER A 116 -10.68 -9.99 19.22
N GLU A 117 -9.89 -9.23 18.46
CA GLU A 117 -10.28 -7.89 17.99
C GLU A 117 -11.45 -7.98 17.00
N LEU A 118 -11.42 -8.95 16.09
CA LEU A 118 -12.54 -9.20 15.18
C LEU A 118 -13.81 -9.51 15.96
N HIS A 119 -13.73 -10.35 17.00
CA HIS A 119 -14.88 -10.72 17.82
C HIS A 119 -15.47 -9.53 18.57
N GLU A 120 -14.62 -8.65 19.13
CA GLU A 120 -15.08 -7.40 19.75
C GLU A 120 -15.82 -6.52 18.75
N ARG A 121 -15.28 -6.33 17.54
CA ARG A 121 -15.97 -5.58 16.47
C ARG A 121 -17.30 -6.20 16.08
N MET A 122 -17.37 -7.54 16.03
CA MET A 122 -18.61 -8.27 15.73
C MET A 122 -19.68 -8.14 16.82
N GLN A 123 -19.36 -7.68 18.03
CA GLN A 123 -20.36 -7.39 19.05
C GLN A 123 -21.15 -6.11 18.73
N ASP A 124 -20.62 -5.23 17.89
CA ASP A 124 -21.32 -4.03 17.44
C ASP A 124 -22.25 -4.38 16.26
N PRO A 125 -23.58 -4.20 16.37
CA PRO A 125 -24.50 -4.47 15.27
C PRO A 125 -24.26 -3.60 14.03
N SER A 126 -23.68 -2.41 14.19
CA SER A 126 -23.35 -1.52 13.07
C SER A 126 -22.24 -2.07 12.18
N PHE A 127 -21.34 -2.88 12.77
CA PHE A 127 -20.21 -3.50 12.08
C PHE A 127 -20.63 -4.28 10.83
N PHE A 128 -21.72 -5.07 10.92
CA PHE A 128 -22.20 -5.88 9.80
C PHE A 128 -22.76 -5.06 8.62
N ASN A 129 -23.08 -3.78 8.82
CA ASN A 129 -23.54 -2.88 7.76
C ASN A 129 -22.38 -2.11 7.09
N GLU A 130 -21.33 -1.84 7.86
CA GLU A 130 -20.17 -1.08 7.44
C GLU A 130 -19.08 -1.96 6.82
N ALA A 131 -18.92 -3.18 7.33
CA ALA A 131 -17.90 -4.13 6.90
C ALA A 131 -18.40 -5.12 5.84
N GLN A 132 -17.46 -5.60 5.03
CA GLN A 132 -17.64 -6.70 4.10
C GLN A 132 -16.89 -7.92 4.64
N LEU A 133 -17.60 -9.00 4.91
CA LEU A 133 -17.05 -10.22 5.50
C LEU A 133 -17.02 -11.32 4.42
N ILE A 134 -15.84 -11.81 4.08
CA ILE A 134 -15.62 -12.81 3.01
C ILE A 134 -14.97 -14.05 3.61
N ASP A 135 -15.60 -15.21 3.43
CA ASP A 135 -15.03 -16.51 3.79
C ASP A 135 -14.63 -17.26 2.53
N VAL A 136 -13.34 -17.54 2.37
CA VAL A 136 -12.79 -18.18 1.16
C VAL A 136 -12.65 -19.71 1.29
N ARG A 137 -13.20 -20.30 2.36
CA ARG A 137 -13.22 -21.75 2.57
C ARG A 137 -14.22 -22.45 1.65
N GLU A 138 -14.05 -23.76 1.52
CA GLU A 138 -14.98 -24.58 0.77
C GLU A 138 -16.29 -24.79 1.56
N PRO A 139 -17.44 -25.04 0.90
CA PRO A 139 -18.73 -25.17 1.59
C PRO A 139 -18.76 -26.28 2.65
N ASP A 140 -18.01 -27.37 2.46
CA ASP A 140 -17.89 -28.48 3.42
C ASP A 140 -17.10 -28.09 4.68
N GLU A 141 -16.18 -27.13 4.57
CA GLU A 141 -15.46 -26.54 5.69
C GLU A 141 -16.39 -25.60 6.49
N VAL A 142 -17.14 -24.74 5.78
CA VAL A 142 -18.08 -23.79 6.39
C VAL A 142 -19.22 -24.51 7.11
N ALA A 143 -19.70 -25.64 6.55
CA ALA A 143 -20.74 -26.45 7.18
C ALA A 143 -20.33 -27.03 8.55
N LYS A 144 -19.03 -27.19 8.82
CA LYS A 144 -18.52 -27.66 10.11
C LYS A 144 -18.43 -26.54 11.15
N ALA A 145 -18.03 -25.35 10.71
CA ALA A 145 -17.87 -24.19 11.56
C ALA A 145 -17.97 -22.91 10.71
N ALA A 146 -18.75 -21.94 11.16
CA ALA A 146 -18.96 -20.68 10.46
C ALA A 146 -19.08 -19.51 11.45
N LEU A 147 -18.69 -18.33 10.99
CA LEU A 147 -18.93 -17.07 11.69
C LEU A 147 -20.12 -16.33 11.03
N PRO A 148 -20.97 -15.64 11.81
CA PRO A 148 -22.11 -14.92 11.26
C PRO A 148 -21.66 -13.77 10.35
N GLY A 149 -22.48 -13.47 9.33
CA GLY A 149 -22.28 -12.35 8.41
C GLY A 149 -21.28 -12.58 7.27
N PHE A 150 -20.47 -13.65 7.32
CA PHE A 150 -19.51 -13.95 6.25
C PHE A 150 -20.19 -14.48 4.99
N LYS A 151 -19.93 -13.82 3.85
CA LYS A 151 -20.30 -14.30 2.52
C LYS A 151 -19.26 -15.31 2.03
N VAL A 152 -19.72 -16.53 1.73
CA VAL A 152 -18.85 -17.64 1.32
C VAL A 152 -18.50 -17.52 -0.16
N LEU A 153 -17.21 -17.39 -0.47
CA LEU A 153 -16.63 -17.35 -1.82
C LEU A 153 -15.54 -18.43 -1.95
N PRO A 154 -15.92 -19.70 -2.23
CA PRO A 154 -14.98 -20.82 -2.20
C PRO A 154 -13.82 -20.60 -3.17
N LEU A 155 -12.59 -20.81 -2.69
CA LEU A 155 -11.39 -20.54 -3.50
C LEU A 155 -11.33 -21.40 -4.77
N ARG A 156 -11.84 -22.63 -4.75
CA ARG A 156 -11.96 -23.46 -5.97
C ARG A 156 -12.82 -22.83 -7.06
N GLN A 157 -13.72 -21.91 -6.70
CA GLN A 157 -14.60 -21.20 -7.62
C GLN A 157 -14.07 -19.82 -8.00
N PHE A 158 -12.81 -19.51 -7.69
CA PHE A 158 -12.18 -18.20 -7.98
C PHE A 158 -12.39 -17.72 -9.42
N ALA A 159 -12.28 -18.63 -10.40
CA ALA A 159 -12.49 -18.28 -11.81
C ALA A 159 -13.90 -17.74 -12.11
N LYS A 160 -14.89 -18.03 -11.26
CA LYS A 160 -16.27 -17.56 -11.39
C LYS A 160 -16.49 -16.22 -10.70
N TRP A 161 -16.09 -16.11 -9.42
CA TRP A 161 -16.40 -14.92 -8.61
C TRP A 161 -15.31 -13.84 -8.69
N GLY A 162 -14.06 -14.21 -8.98
CA GLY A 162 -12.93 -13.28 -9.06
C GLY A 162 -13.16 -12.14 -10.05
N PRO A 163 -13.57 -12.40 -11.30
CA PRO A 163 -13.83 -11.36 -12.30
C PRO A 163 -14.95 -10.38 -11.95
N VAL A 164 -15.87 -10.75 -11.06
CA VAL A 164 -17.05 -9.94 -10.70
C VAL A 164 -16.94 -9.31 -9.31
N ILE A 165 -15.81 -9.51 -8.59
CA ILE A 165 -15.68 -9.10 -7.19
C ILE A 165 -15.94 -7.61 -6.98
N SER A 166 -15.39 -6.76 -7.86
CA SER A 166 -15.51 -5.29 -7.74
C SER A 166 -16.88 -4.77 -8.16
N SER A 167 -17.73 -5.63 -8.74
CA SER A 167 -19.15 -5.34 -8.99
C SER A 167 -20.04 -5.78 -7.84
N GLU A 168 -19.63 -6.81 -7.09
CA GLU A 168 -20.41 -7.33 -5.95
C GLU A 168 -20.05 -6.68 -4.61
N PHE A 169 -18.84 -6.14 -4.50
CA PHE A 169 -18.30 -5.54 -3.28
C PHE A 169 -17.72 -4.16 -3.56
N ASP A 170 -17.80 -3.29 -2.57
CA ASP A 170 -17.31 -1.92 -2.60
C ASP A 170 -15.80 -1.89 -2.23
N PRO A 171 -14.91 -1.47 -3.14
CA PRO A 171 -13.47 -1.34 -2.87
C PRO A 171 -13.14 -0.30 -1.79
N GLU A 172 -14.08 0.61 -1.50
CA GLU A 172 -13.93 1.62 -0.46
C GLU A 172 -14.38 1.14 0.91
N LYS A 173 -15.00 -0.04 1.07
CA LYS A 173 -15.42 -0.58 2.38
C LYS A 173 -14.35 -1.49 3.01
N ASP A 174 -14.36 -1.52 4.35
CA ASP A 174 -13.51 -2.42 5.13
C ASP A 174 -13.87 -3.87 4.80
N THR A 175 -12.90 -4.63 4.32
CA THR A 175 -13.11 -6.00 3.84
C THR A 175 -12.28 -6.98 4.64
N TYR A 176 -12.93 -7.89 5.35
CA TYR A 176 -12.31 -8.89 6.20
C TYR A 176 -12.37 -10.26 5.52
N VAL A 177 -11.22 -10.91 5.40
CA VAL A 177 -11.10 -12.19 4.70
C VAL A 177 -10.72 -13.29 5.68
N LEU A 178 -11.55 -14.32 5.74
CA LEU A 178 -11.40 -15.47 6.62
C LEU A 178 -11.07 -16.73 5.80
N CYS A 179 -10.18 -17.56 6.34
CA CYS A 179 -10.06 -18.95 5.92
C CYS A 179 -9.84 -19.85 7.14
N HIS A 180 -9.34 -21.07 6.95
CA HIS A 180 -9.14 -22.00 8.07
C HIS A 180 -7.97 -21.61 9.00
N HIS A 181 -6.79 -21.30 8.43
CA HIS A 181 -5.56 -20.98 9.18
C HIS A 181 -4.91 -19.62 8.83
N GLY A 182 -5.58 -18.78 8.04
CA GLY A 182 -5.06 -17.46 7.64
C GLY A 182 -4.23 -17.43 6.35
N MET A 183 -3.82 -18.57 5.77
CA MET A 183 -2.96 -18.60 4.57
C MET A 183 -3.70 -18.28 3.27
N ARG A 184 -4.88 -18.89 3.04
CA ARG A 184 -5.69 -18.64 1.84
C ARG A 184 -6.29 -17.24 1.85
N SER A 185 -6.76 -16.79 3.01
CA SER A 185 -7.29 -15.45 3.20
C SER A 185 -6.22 -14.38 3.00
N LEU A 186 -4.96 -14.63 3.40
CA LEU A 186 -3.85 -13.74 3.11
C LEU A 186 -3.64 -13.54 1.60
N GLN A 187 -3.62 -14.63 0.83
CA GLN A 187 -3.46 -14.57 -0.63
C GLN A 187 -4.62 -13.83 -1.31
N VAL A 188 -5.86 -14.11 -0.89
CA VAL A 188 -7.03 -13.42 -1.43
C VAL A 188 -7.03 -11.95 -1.03
N ALA A 189 -6.65 -11.61 0.19
CA ALA A 189 -6.57 -10.24 0.65
C ALA A 189 -5.52 -9.44 -0.14
N GLN A 190 -4.35 -10.03 -0.43
CA GLN A 190 -3.35 -9.43 -1.31
C GLN A 190 -3.90 -9.22 -2.71
N TRP A 191 -4.59 -10.21 -3.25
CA TRP A 191 -5.23 -10.09 -4.56
C TRP A 191 -6.30 -9.00 -4.59
N LEU A 192 -7.15 -8.87 -3.57
CA LEU A 192 -8.16 -7.81 -3.47
C LEU A 192 -7.54 -6.41 -3.52
N GLN A 193 -6.38 -6.21 -2.89
CA GLN A 193 -5.64 -4.94 -3.01
C GLN A 193 -5.24 -4.63 -4.45
N THR A 194 -4.85 -5.64 -5.24
CA THR A 194 -4.57 -5.45 -6.68
C THR A 194 -5.82 -5.10 -7.49
N GLN A 195 -7.02 -5.43 -6.98
CA GLN A 195 -8.31 -5.07 -7.58
C GLN A 195 -8.82 -3.69 -7.10
N GLY A 196 -8.02 -2.96 -6.32
CA GLY A 196 -8.33 -1.61 -5.86
C GLY A 196 -8.99 -1.52 -4.48
N PHE A 197 -9.15 -2.64 -3.75
CA PHE A 197 -9.71 -2.61 -2.40
C PHE A 197 -8.73 -1.95 -1.44
N LYS A 198 -9.15 -0.83 -0.84
CA LYS A 198 -8.25 0.02 -0.03
C LYS A 198 -7.99 -0.55 1.35
N ARG A 199 -9.02 -1.11 1.99
CA ARG A 199 -8.97 -1.51 3.41
C ARG A 199 -9.30 -2.98 3.53
N VAL A 200 -8.28 -3.82 3.40
CA VAL A 200 -8.41 -5.28 3.44
C VAL A 200 -7.69 -5.85 4.66
N PHE A 201 -8.39 -6.68 5.42
CA PHE A 201 -7.95 -7.28 6.66
C PHE A 201 -7.93 -8.81 6.53
N ASN A 202 -6.76 -9.41 6.68
CA ASN A 202 -6.66 -10.86 6.85
C ASN A 202 -6.96 -11.22 8.31
N VAL A 203 -7.86 -12.18 8.54
CA VAL A 203 -8.09 -12.73 9.87
C VAL A 203 -6.92 -13.66 10.23
N SER A 204 -6.03 -13.21 11.10
CA SER A 204 -4.82 -13.94 11.50
C SER A 204 -5.18 -15.27 12.16
N GLY A 205 -4.55 -16.35 11.70
CA GLY A 205 -4.82 -17.70 12.20
C GLY A 205 -6.17 -18.30 11.78
N GLY A 206 -6.99 -17.53 11.05
CA GLY A 206 -8.26 -18.00 10.50
C GLY A 206 -9.29 -18.41 11.56
N ILE A 207 -10.26 -19.22 11.14
CA ILE A 207 -11.34 -19.70 12.03
C ILE A 207 -10.82 -20.67 13.10
N HIS A 208 -9.72 -21.39 12.82
CA HIS A 208 -9.12 -22.29 13.79
C HIS A 208 -8.65 -21.51 15.03
N GLU A 209 -7.90 -20.44 14.80
CA GLU A 209 -7.41 -19.58 15.88
C GLU A 209 -8.55 -18.89 16.61
N TYR A 210 -9.59 -18.48 15.88
CA TYR A 210 -10.81 -17.91 16.48
C TYR A 210 -11.49 -18.91 17.42
N ALA A 211 -11.71 -20.14 16.98
CA ALA A 211 -12.32 -21.18 17.81
C ALA A 211 -11.49 -21.49 19.07
N VAL A 212 -10.17 -21.55 18.93
CA VAL A 212 -9.27 -21.88 20.05
C VAL A 212 -9.14 -20.74 21.06
N LYS A 213 -9.09 -19.48 20.61
CA LYS A 213 -8.73 -18.33 21.48
C LYS A 213 -9.90 -17.46 21.90
N VAL A 214 -11.03 -17.54 21.20
CA VAL A 214 -12.12 -16.58 21.35
C VAL A 214 -13.43 -17.26 21.69
N ASP A 215 -13.83 -18.26 20.89
CA ASP A 215 -15.12 -18.93 21.04
C ASP A 215 -14.97 -20.45 20.91
N GLU A 216 -14.79 -21.10 22.06
CA GLU A 216 -14.65 -22.55 22.17
C GLU A 216 -15.92 -23.33 21.76
N SER A 217 -17.06 -22.65 21.57
CA SER A 217 -18.27 -23.29 21.07
C SER A 217 -18.19 -23.63 19.57
N ILE A 218 -17.27 -22.99 18.85
CA ILE A 218 -17.03 -23.23 17.42
C ILE A 218 -16.18 -24.50 17.26
N PRO A 219 -16.61 -25.49 16.46
CA PRO A 219 -15.85 -26.71 16.27
C PRO A 219 -14.48 -26.47 15.60
N VAL A 220 -13.45 -27.06 16.18
CA VAL A 220 -12.13 -27.21 15.55
C VAL A 220 -12.15 -28.48 14.68
N TYR A 221 -11.63 -28.37 13.46
CA TYR A 221 -11.54 -29.47 12.50
C TYR A 221 -10.28 -29.38 11.64
#